data_AF-A0A2V8EFQ6-F1
#
_entry.id   AF-A0A2V8EFQ6-F1
#
_cell.length_a   1.000
_cell.length_b   1.000
_cell.length_c   1.000
_cell.angle_alpha   90.00
_cell.angle_beta   90.00
_cell.angle_gamma   90.00
#
_symmetry.space_group_name_H-M   'P 1'
#
loop_
_entity.id
_entity.type
_entity.pdbx_description
1 polymer ?
#
loop_
_entity_poly.entity_id
_entity_poly.type
_entity_poly.pdbx_seq_one_letter_code
_entity_poly.pdbx_strand_id
1 'polypeptide(L)'
;MIGGLMMIRSTWLVSLAAAACLGTTALTQAPDAPRNDLPQPYRTTRDWGQLPSGVKWAAVTAVEPSADGTIYVVHRCFANSCAGRKEAPILQDVG
;
A
#
# COMPACT_ATOMS: atom_id res chain seq x y z
N MET A 1 16.18 -32.00 61.53
CA MET A 1 16.66 -31.31 60.32
C MET A 1 16.20 -32.07 59.06
N ILE A 2 14.90 -32.07 58.75
CA ILE A 2 14.34 -32.74 57.54
C ILE A 2 13.34 -31.82 56.79
N GLY A 3 12.78 -30.78 57.44
CA GLY A 3 11.77 -29.89 56.85
C GLY A 3 12.28 -28.83 55.86
N GLY A 4 13.57 -28.49 55.85
CA GLY A 4 14.10 -27.43 54.98
C GLY A 4 14.29 -27.83 53.51
N LEU A 5 14.60 -29.11 53.26
CA LEU A 5 14.88 -29.60 51.91
C LEU A 5 13.60 -29.83 51.08
N MET A 6 12.45 -30.05 51.74
CA MET A 6 11.15 -30.21 51.06
C MET A 6 10.57 -28.87 50.58
N MET A 7 10.73 -27.80 51.37
CA MET A 7 10.23 -26.44 51.08
C MET A 7 10.97 -25.75 49.93
N ILE A 8 12.25 -26.11 49.74
CA ILE A 8 13.09 -25.62 48.63
C ILE A 8 12.80 -26.38 47.33
N ARG A 9 12.21 -27.58 47.36
CA ARG A 9 11.85 -28.32 46.12
C ARG A 9 10.46 -27.93 45.59
N SER A 10 9.56 -27.54 46.49
CA SER A 10 8.19 -27.13 46.15
C SER A 10 8.12 -25.73 45.55
N THR A 11 8.99 -24.80 45.97
CA THR A 11 9.02 -23.42 45.45
C THR A 11 9.54 -23.32 44.02
N TRP A 12 10.41 -24.24 43.57
CA TRP A 12 10.90 -24.26 42.19
C TRP A 12 9.87 -24.82 41.20
N LEU A 13 9.04 -25.77 41.64
CA LEU A 13 7.96 -26.35 40.83
C LEU A 13 6.82 -25.34 40.59
N VAL A 14 6.50 -24.51 41.59
CA VAL A 14 5.47 -23.46 41.45
C VAL A 14 5.94 -22.34 40.52
N SER A 15 7.22 -21.96 40.57
CA SER A 15 7.79 -20.94 39.69
C SER A 15 7.91 -21.39 38.22
N LEU A 16 8.18 -22.67 37.95
CA LEU A 16 8.15 -23.22 36.59
C LEU A 16 6.72 -23.25 36.00
N ALA A 17 5.72 -23.52 36.82
CA ALA A 17 4.32 -23.55 36.40
C ALA A 17 3.78 -22.14 36.10
N ALA A 18 4.20 -21.12 36.85
CA ALA A 18 3.77 -19.73 36.62
C ALA A 18 4.39 -19.10 35.34
N ALA A 19 5.62 -19.49 34.97
CA ALA A 19 6.27 -19.01 33.76
C ALA A 19 5.70 -19.62 32.46
N ALA A 20 5.03 -20.78 32.55
CA ALA A 20 4.43 -21.45 31.40
C ALA A 20 3.13 -20.78 30.92
N CYS A 21 2.43 -20.03 31.77
CA CYS A 21 1.13 -19.44 31.44
C CYS A 21 1.20 -18.08 30.72
N LEU A 22 2.39 -17.48 30.59
CA LEU A 22 2.61 -16.21 29.89
C LEU A 22 3.30 -16.39 28.52
N GLY A 23 3.51 -17.65 28.10
CA GLY A 23 4.14 -18.00 26.84
C GLY A 23 3.26 -17.70 25.63
N THR A 24 3.33 -16.45 25.17
CA THR A 24 3.21 -16.01 23.77
C THR A 24 2.30 -16.87 22.88
N THR A 25 1.01 -16.55 22.85
CA THR A 25 0.24 -16.72 21.62
C THR A 25 0.80 -15.73 20.59
N ALA A 26 1.84 -16.13 19.87
CA ALA A 26 2.17 -15.51 18.60
C ALA A 26 1.00 -15.83 17.67
N LEU A 27 0.00 -14.94 17.63
CA LEU A 27 -1.05 -14.96 16.62
C LEU A 27 -0.34 -14.77 15.28
N THR A 28 -0.06 -15.88 14.60
CA THR A 28 0.29 -15.83 13.19
C THR A 28 -0.95 -15.28 12.49
N GLN A 29 -0.81 -14.11 11.87
CA GLN A 29 -1.86 -13.63 10.97
C GLN A 29 -1.96 -14.69 9.88
N ALA A 30 -3.17 -15.26 9.69
CA ALA A 30 -3.42 -16.10 8.54
C ALA A 30 -2.98 -15.32 7.29
N PRO A 31 -2.45 -15.99 6.25
CA PRO A 31 -2.10 -15.29 5.02
C PRO A 31 -3.36 -14.60 4.48
N ASP A 32 -3.46 -13.30 4.68
CA ASP A 32 -4.50 -12.48 4.08
C ASP A 32 -4.18 -12.40 2.59
N ALA A 33 -4.77 -13.33 1.82
CA ALA A 33 -4.72 -13.24 0.38
C ALA A 33 -5.39 -11.92 -0.05
N PRO A 34 -4.92 -11.27 -1.13
CA PRO A 34 -5.56 -10.07 -1.65
C PRO A 34 -7.05 -10.31 -1.89
N ARG A 35 -7.90 -9.49 -1.27
CA ARG A 35 -9.36 -9.60 -1.42
C ARG A 35 -9.79 -9.06 -2.78
N ASN A 36 -9.85 -9.94 -3.77
CA ASN A 36 -10.21 -9.64 -5.17
C ASN A 36 -11.48 -10.40 -5.63
N ASP A 37 -12.33 -10.81 -4.69
CA ASP A 37 -13.57 -11.59 -4.88
C ASP A 37 -14.84 -10.72 -4.90
N LEU A 38 -14.71 -9.41 -4.67
CA LEU A 38 -15.82 -8.46 -4.79
C LEU A 38 -16.18 -8.22 -6.27
N PRO A 39 -17.46 -7.87 -6.57
CA PRO A 39 -17.84 -7.46 -7.92
C PRO A 39 -16.93 -6.35 -8.43
N GLN A 40 -16.48 -6.44 -9.68
CA GLN A 40 -15.70 -5.41 -10.37
C GLN A 40 -16.66 -4.43 -11.06
N PRO A 41 -16.96 -3.24 -10.48
CA PRO A 41 -17.85 -2.27 -11.11
C PRO A 41 -17.14 -1.50 -12.25
N TYR A 42 -15.80 -1.45 -12.22
CA TYR A 42 -15.02 -0.73 -13.21
C TYR A 42 -14.82 -1.54 -14.49
N ARG A 43 -14.70 -0.83 -15.61
CA ARG A 43 -14.33 -1.40 -16.91
C ARG A 43 -13.12 -0.66 -17.43
N THR A 44 -12.20 -1.39 -18.04
CA THR A 44 -11.07 -0.79 -18.73
C THR A 44 -11.58 -0.19 -20.04
N THR A 45 -11.63 1.14 -20.10
CA THR A 45 -11.81 1.87 -21.34
C THR A 45 -10.44 2.16 -21.93
N ARG A 46 -10.21 1.67 -23.15
CA ARG A 46 -9.02 2.07 -23.93
C ARG A 46 -9.33 3.39 -24.63
N ASP A 47 -8.29 4.18 -24.87
CA ASP A 47 -8.39 5.40 -25.68
C ASP A 47 -9.39 6.45 -25.16
N TRP A 48 -9.55 6.53 -23.82
CA TRP A 48 -10.48 7.48 -23.17
C TRP A 48 -10.04 8.93 -23.29
N GLY A 49 -8.73 9.19 -23.38
CA GLY A 49 -8.15 10.53 -23.30
C GLY A 49 -7.49 10.95 -24.59
N GLN A 50 -7.68 12.21 -24.94
CA GLN A 50 -7.19 12.83 -26.15
C GLN A 50 -6.39 14.08 -25.80
N LEU A 51 -5.15 14.17 -26.28
CA LEU A 51 -4.33 15.35 -26.06
C LEU A 51 -4.61 16.42 -27.12
N PRO A 52 -4.34 17.70 -26.82
CA PRO A 52 -4.40 18.76 -27.82
C PRO A 52 -3.58 18.44 -29.06
N SER A 53 -4.03 18.94 -30.21
CA SER A 53 -3.37 18.70 -31.50
C SER A 53 -1.87 19.02 -31.43
N GLY A 54 -1.05 18.10 -31.96
CA GLY A 54 0.41 18.24 -31.97
C GLY A 54 1.12 17.83 -30.67
N VAL A 55 0.38 17.51 -29.60
CA VAL A 55 0.96 17.04 -28.33
C VAL A 55 0.93 15.52 -28.27
N LYS A 56 2.00 14.93 -27.73
CA LYS A 56 2.12 13.47 -27.53
C LYS A 56 2.09 13.15 -26.04
N TRP A 57 1.65 11.94 -25.72
CA TRP A 57 1.74 11.41 -24.36
C TRP A 57 3.20 11.29 -23.94
N ALA A 58 3.56 11.97 -22.85
CA ALA A 58 4.87 11.87 -22.23
C ALA A 58 4.80 10.92 -21.01
N ALA A 59 5.75 11.02 -20.09
CA ALA A 59 5.70 10.22 -18.87
C ALA A 59 4.61 10.75 -17.92
N VAL A 60 3.40 10.19 -18.01
CA VAL A 60 2.26 10.55 -17.15
C VAL A 60 2.58 10.22 -15.70
N THR A 61 2.44 11.20 -14.82
CA THR A 61 2.62 11.06 -13.37
C THR A 61 1.32 11.18 -12.59
N ALA A 62 0.30 11.85 -13.14
CA ALA A 62 -1.02 11.93 -12.53
C ALA A 62 -2.11 12.18 -13.59
N VAL A 63 -3.36 11.83 -13.23
CA VAL A 63 -4.59 12.12 -13.99
C VAL A 63 -5.61 12.61 -12.96
N GLU A 64 -6.08 13.85 -13.10
CA GLU A 64 -6.87 14.54 -12.08
C GLU A 64 -8.16 15.10 -12.67
N PRO A 65 -9.34 14.78 -12.11
CA PRO A 65 -10.58 15.42 -12.50
C PRO A 65 -10.72 16.81 -11.85
N SER A 66 -11.30 17.74 -12.59
CA SER A 66 -11.75 19.04 -12.10
C SER A 66 -13.23 19.00 -11.69
N ALA A 67 -13.68 20.02 -10.97
CA ALA A 67 -15.05 20.12 -10.47
C ALA A 67 -16.14 20.13 -11.57
N ASP A 68 -15.77 20.55 -12.77
CA ASP A 68 -16.60 20.57 -13.98
C ASP A 68 -16.55 19.25 -14.78
N GLY A 69 -15.79 18.25 -14.30
CA GLY A 69 -15.58 16.98 -14.99
C GLY A 69 -14.46 16.99 -16.02
N THR A 70 -13.82 18.13 -16.27
CA THR A 70 -12.64 18.22 -17.12
C THR A 70 -11.52 17.34 -16.55
N ILE A 71 -10.90 16.51 -17.38
CA ILE A 71 -9.74 15.71 -16.96
C ILE A 71 -8.46 16.47 -17.29
N TYR A 72 -7.54 16.52 -16.33
CA TYR A 72 -6.19 17.03 -16.52
C TYR A 72 -5.18 15.89 -16.39
N VAL A 73 -4.20 15.89 -17.28
CA VAL A 73 -3.09 14.95 -17.31
C VAL A 73 -1.82 15.68 -16.94
N VAL A 74 -1.13 15.17 -15.92
CA VAL A 74 0.16 15.70 -15.48
C VAL A 74 1.28 14.81 -16.02
N HIS A 75 2.21 15.44 -16.72
CA HIS A 75 3.34 14.82 -17.38
C HIS A 75 4.67 15.26 -16.77
N ARG A 76 5.64 14.34 -16.78
CA ARG A 76 7.05 14.69 -16.93
C ARG A 76 7.40 14.76 -18.42
N CYS A 77 8.47 15.47 -18.74
CA CYS A 77 8.98 15.59 -20.11
C CYS A 77 9.31 14.22 -20.75
N PHE A 78 9.55 14.21 -22.05
CA PHE A 78 9.89 13.01 -22.85
C PHE A 78 11.30 12.44 -22.61
N ALA A 79 11.92 12.77 -21.48
CA ALA A 79 13.28 12.37 -21.16
C ALA A 79 13.43 12.19 -19.65
N ASN A 80 14.54 11.57 -19.24
CA ASN A 80 14.87 11.41 -17.82
C ASN A 80 15.34 12.73 -17.16
N SER A 81 15.53 13.80 -17.94
CA SER A 81 15.81 15.15 -17.45
C SER A 81 14.95 16.18 -18.16
N CYS A 82 14.32 17.05 -17.37
CA CYS A 82 13.46 18.13 -17.86
C CYS A 82 14.11 19.52 -17.78
N ALA A 83 15.40 19.60 -17.48
CA ALA A 83 16.11 20.87 -17.42
C ALA A 83 16.07 21.60 -18.77
N GLY A 84 15.67 22.88 -18.77
CA GLY A 84 15.65 23.75 -19.96
C GLY A 84 14.51 23.48 -20.96
N ARG A 85 13.55 22.64 -20.60
CA ARG A 85 12.41 22.25 -21.45
C ARG A 85 11.27 23.26 -21.37
N LYS A 86 10.51 23.39 -22.46
CA LYS A 86 9.45 24.41 -22.63
C LYS A 86 8.05 23.80 -22.79
N GLU A 87 7.98 22.48 -22.91
CA GLU A 87 6.75 21.73 -23.03
C GLU A 87 5.89 21.93 -21.76
N ALA A 88 4.57 22.06 -21.95
CA ALA A 88 3.65 22.22 -20.84
C ALA A 88 3.58 20.91 -20.01
N PRO A 89 3.77 20.97 -18.68
CA PRO A 89 3.74 19.77 -17.84
C PRO A 89 2.32 19.32 -17.46
N ILE A 90 1.30 20.17 -17.64
CA ILE A 90 -0.09 19.88 -17.32
C ILE A 90 -0.90 20.14 -18.59
N LEU A 91 -1.68 19.15 -19.02
CA LEU A 91 -2.50 19.20 -20.21
C LEU A 91 -3.95 18.92 -19.84
N GLN A 92 -4.87 19.64 -20.47
CA GLN A 92 -6.28 19.31 -20.44
C GLN A 92 -6.57 18.19 -21.45
N ASP A 93 -7.35 17.20 -21.04
CA ASP A 93 -7.96 16.23 -21.94
C ASP A 93 -9.03 16.91 -22.80
N VAL A 94 -8.99 16.66 -24.11
CA VAL A 94 -9.95 17.18 -25.09
C VAL A 94 -10.88 16.10 -25.65
N GLY A 95 -10.92 14.92 -25.01
CA GLY A 95 -11.79 13.78 -25.29
C GLY A 95 -13.10 13.77 -24.51
#